data_AF-A0A9D7WT96-F1
#
_entry.id   AF-A0A9D7WT96-F1
#
_cell.length_a   1.000
_cell.length_b   1.000
_cell.length_c   1.000
_cell.angle_alpha   90.00
_cell.angle_beta   90.00
_cell.angle_gamma   90.00
#
_symmetry.space_group_name_H-M   'P 1'
#
loop_
_entity.id
_entity.type
_entity.pdbx_description
1 polymer ?
#
loop_
_entity_poly.entity_id
_entity_poly.type
_entity_poly.pdbx_seq_one_letter_code
_entity_poly.pdbx_strand_id
1 'polypeptide(L)'
;MILKYKYFISNRNDTKKDNFRWSFYQLNTNKIIVLEHIEYFEKDIKINEDFNFSYGNIKLKNGKEHIYKFGQDFYKWFDSLPTINESAEYSPPSNDEKEFVKKFYLKNIFKN
;
A
#
# COMPACT_ATOMS: atom_id res chain seq x y z
N MET A 1 14.71 0.47 -8.92
CA MET A 1 14.35 1.84 -9.36
C MET A 1 12.84 1.96 -9.47
N ILE A 2 12.24 3.12 -9.13
CA ILE A 2 10.79 3.36 -9.31
C ILE A 2 10.56 3.97 -10.69
N LEU A 3 9.69 3.35 -11.49
CA LEU A 3 9.32 3.84 -12.82
C LEU A 3 8.09 4.75 -12.78
N LYS A 4 7.10 4.39 -11.96
CA LYS A 4 5.83 5.11 -11.80
C LYS A 4 5.35 5.00 -10.37
N TYR A 5 4.71 6.05 -9.86
CA TYR A 5 4.02 6.01 -8.57
C TYR A 5 2.66 6.73 -8.60
N LYS A 6 1.71 6.29 -7.78
CA LYS A 6 0.40 6.90 -7.57
C LYS A 6 0.10 6.90 -6.09
N TYR A 7 -0.40 7.99 -5.54
CA TYR A 7 -0.73 8.10 -4.13
C TYR A 7 -2.22 8.44 -3.96
N PHE A 8 -2.78 8.00 -2.84
CA PHE A 8 -4.16 8.19 -2.45
C PHE A 8 -4.21 8.44 -0.95
N ILE A 9 -5.02 9.42 -0.53
CA ILE A 9 -5.25 9.71 0.88
C ILE A 9 -6.68 9.26 1.18
N SER A 10 -6.83 8.41 2.19
CA SER A 10 -8.13 7.99 2.68
C SER A 10 -8.27 8.43 4.12
N ASN A 11 -9.11 9.43 4.37
CA ASN A 11 -9.52 9.78 5.72
C ASN A 11 -10.81 8.99 6.00
N ARG A 12 -10.78 8.04 6.95
CA ARG A 12 -12.04 7.41 7.40
C ARG A 12 -12.78 8.41 8.28
N ASN A 13 -13.83 9.03 7.75
CA ASN A 13 -14.82 9.72 8.59
C ASN A 13 -15.51 8.70 9.50
N ASP A 14 -15.34 8.81 10.82
CA ASP A 14 -16.31 9.46 11.73
C ASP A 14 -16.13 9.12 13.21
N THR A 15 -15.15 8.30 13.59
CA THR A 15 -14.91 8.02 15.04
C THR A 15 -13.46 7.77 15.45
N LYS A 16 -12.52 7.67 14.50
CA LYS A 16 -11.08 7.46 14.78
C LYS A 16 -10.24 8.44 13.97
N LYS A 17 -9.34 9.15 14.66
CA LYS A 17 -8.49 10.24 14.13
C LYS A 17 -7.28 9.75 13.33
N ASP A 18 -7.25 8.50 12.88
CA ASP A 18 -6.07 7.93 12.23
C ASP A 18 -6.07 8.29 10.74
N ASN A 19 -4.91 8.72 10.22
CA ASN A 19 -4.75 9.05 8.81
C ASN A 19 -4.19 7.85 8.05
N PHE A 20 -4.88 7.44 6.98
CA PHE A 20 -4.42 6.35 6.12
C PHE A 20 -3.99 6.92 4.76
N ARG A 21 -2.76 6.66 4.36
CA ARG A 21 -2.22 7.06 3.06
C ARG A 21 -1.75 5.83 2.31
N TRP A 22 -2.31 5.63 1.12
CA TRP A 22 -1.98 4.52 0.25
C TRP A 22 -1.13 5.02 -0.90
N SER A 23 -0.13 4.24 -1.30
CA SER A 23 0.68 4.56 -2.47
C SER A 23 1.17 3.31 -3.18
N PHE A 24 1.27 3.40 -4.50
CA PHE A 24 1.54 2.29 -5.41
C PHE A 24 2.79 2.62 -6.21
N TYR A 25 3.73 1.69 -6.29
CA TYR A 25 5.03 1.88 -6.93
C TYR A 25 5.31 0.78 -7.91
N GLN A 26 5.42 1.12 -9.20
CA GLN A 26 5.91 0.18 -10.19
C GLN A 26 7.44 0.23 -10.22
N LEU A 27 8.08 -0.89 -9.90
CA LEU A 27 9.53 -1.05 -9.98
C LEU A 27 9.96 -1.38 -11.41
N ASN A 28 11.25 -1.21 -11.70
CA ASN A 28 11.85 -1.63 -12.98
C ASN A 28 11.81 -3.14 -13.24
N THR A 29 11.53 -3.94 -12.21
CA THR A 29 11.25 -5.38 -12.30
C THR A 29 9.80 -5.69 -12.68
N ASN A 30 8.99 -4.68 -13.01
CA ASN A 30 7.53 -4.74 -13.20
C ASN A 30 6.71 -5.17 -11.98
N LYS A 31 7.36 -5.43 -10.84
CA LYS A 31 6.67 -5.61 -9.56
C LYS A 31 5.99 -4.32 -9.15
N ILE A 32 4.82 -4.45 -8.55
CA ILE A 32 4.10 -3.33 -7.94
C ILE A 32 4.13 -3.53 -6.43
N ILE A 33 4.58 -2.52 -5.71
CA ILE A 33 4.51 -2.48 -4.24
C ILE A 33 3.43 -1.50 -3.83
N VAL A 34 2.58 -1.94 -2.91
CA VAL A 34 1.60 -1.10 -2.23
C VAL A 34 2.17 -0.78 -0.85
N LEU A 35 2.28 0.52 -0.55
CA LEU A 35 2.61 1.05 0.76
C LEU A 35 1.35 1.65 1.36
N GLU A 36 1.03 1.24 2.58
CA GLU A 36 0.06 1.89 3.45
C GLU A 36 0.84 2.55 4.60
N HIS A 37 0.68 3.87 4.72
CA HIS A 37 1.20 4.67 5.81
C HIS A 37 0.03 5.04 6.73
N ILE A 38 0.12 4.63 7.98
CA ILE A 38 -0.88 4.86 9.02
C ILE A 38 -0.29 5.81 10.03
N GLU A 39 -0.93 6.94 10.28
CA GLU A 39 -0.60 7.81 11.41
C GLU A 39 -1.71 7.70 12.45
N TYR A 40 -1.33 7.42 13.70
CA TYR A 40 -2.26 7.28 14.80
C TYR A 40 -2.31 8.54 15.65
N PHE A 41 -3.50 8.98 16.01
CA PHE A 41 -3.70 10.21 16.77
C PHE A 41 -4.55 9.99 18.02
N GLU A 42 -4.11 10.57 19.14
CA GLU A 42 -4.90 10.72 20.35
C GLU A 42 -5.11 12.21 20.62
N LYS A 43 -6.37 12.65 20.77
CA LYS A 43 -6.71 14.06 21.01
C LYS A 43 -6.01 15.05 20.07
N ASP A 44 -5.96 14.72 18.77
CA ASP A 44 -5.31 15.50 17.69
C ASP A 44 -3.77 15.55 17.75
N ILE A 45 -3.13 14.81 18.66
CA ILE A 45 -1.68 14.67 18.75
C ILE A 45 -1.28 13.35 18.11
N LYS A 46 -0.34 13.38 17.16
CA LYS A 46 0.23 12.14 16.57
C LYS A 46 1.02 11.40 17.65
N ILE A 47 0.64 10.16 17.94
CA ILE A 47 1.30 9.32 18.94
C ILE A 47 2.19 8.25 18.33
N ASN A 48 1.88 7.80 17.11
CA ASN A 48 2.64 6.76 16.43
C ASN A 48 2.41 6.80 14.91
N GLU A 49 3.26 6.12 14.14
CA GLU A 49 3.03 5.84 12.73
C GLU A 49 3.54 4.44 12.34
N ASP A 50 2.84 3.79 11.42
CA ASP A 50 3.19 2.48 10.89
C ASP A 50 3.27 2.50 9.36
N PHE A 51 4.07 1.57 8.81
CA PHE A 51 4.23 1.37 7.39
C PHE A 51 4.03 -0.10 7.04
N ASN A 52 2.93 -0.39 6.33
CA ASN A 52 2.63 -1.71 5.81
C ASN A 52 3.00 -1.79 4.33
N PHE A 53 3.48 -2.96 3.91
CA PHE A 53 3.92 -3.21 2.55
C PHE A 53 3.37 -4.53 2.05
N SER A 54 2.80 -4.50 0.86
CA SER A 54 2.36 -5.70 0.13
C SER A 54 2.71 -5.58 -1.33
N TYR A 55 2.68 -6.70 -2.05
CA TYR A 55 2.69 -6.65 -3.50
C TYR A 55 1.29 -6.32 -4.03
N GLY A 56 1.23 -5.55 -5.11
CA GLY A 56 -0.01 -5.25 -5.84
C GLY A 56 -0.57 -6.45 -6.59
N ASN A 57 0.17 -7.57 -6.64
CA ASN A 57 -0.29 -8.85 -7.15
C ASN A 57 -0.45 -9.87 -6.03
N ILE A 58 -1.61 -10.50 -5.96
CA ILE A 58 -1.95 -11.55 -5.00
C ILE A 58 -2.28 -12.80 -5.79
N LYS A 59 -1.54 -13.89 -5.53
CA LYS A 59 -1.89 -15.21 -6.06
C LYS A 59 -3.04 -15.79 -5.25
N LEU A 60 -4.01 -16.39 -5.93
CA LEU A 60 -5.16 -17.05 -5.32
C LEU A 60 -4.93 -18.56 -5.27
N LYS A 61 -5.59 -19.25 -4.34
CA LYS A 61 -5.49 -20.72 -4.22
C LYS A 61 -5.93 -21.48 -5.47
N ASN A 62 -6.81 -20.88 -6.28
CA ASN A 62 -7.28 -21.43 -7.55
C ASN A 62 -6.30 -21.18 -8.72
N GLY A 63 -5.11 -20.65 -8.46
CA GLY A 63 -4.09 -20.37 -9.48
C GLY A 63 -4.29 -19.07 -10.27
N LYS A 64 -5.41 -18.35 -10.06
CA LYS A 64 -5.61 -17.01 -10.63
C LYS A 64 -4.80 -15.97 -9.86
N GLU A 65 -4.58 -14.82 -10.49
CA GLU A 65 -3.90 -13.69 -9.87
C GLU A 65 -4.83 -12.48 -9.83
N HIS A 66 -4.91 -11.85 -8.66
CA HIS A 66 -5.47 -10.52 -8.51
C HIS A 66 -4.35 -9.50 -8.67
N ILE A 67 -4.39 -8.67 -9.70
CA ILE A 67 -3.29 -7.76 -10.05
C ILE A 67 -3.82 -6.32 -10.10
N TYR A 68 -3.23 -5.44 -9.30
CA TYR A 68 -3.40 -4.00 -9.46
C TYR A 68 -2.81 -3.55 -10.80
N LYS A 69 -3.62 -2.88 -11.63
CA LYS A 69 -3.13 -2.26 -12.87
C LYS A 69 -2.88 -0.78 -12.64
N PHE A 70 -1.70 -0.31 -13.05
CA PHE A 70 -1.36 1.10 -12.89
C PHE A 70 -2.35 1.99 -13.66
N GLY A 71 -3.02 2.90 -12.94
CA GLY A 71 -4.10 3.73 -13.50
C GLY A 71 -5.51 3.28 -13.11
N GLN A 72 -5.66 2.07 -12.53
CA GLN A 72 -6.90 1.62 -11.92
C GLN A 72 -7.36 2.58 -10.81
N ASP A 73 -8.68 2.64 -10.61
CA ASP A 73 -9.30 3.36 -9.50
C ASP A 73 -9.00 2.65 -8.17
N PHE A 74 -8.68 3.44 -7.13
CA PHE A 74 -8.26 2.91 -5.84
C PHE A 74 -9.38 2.13 -5.16
N TYR A 75 -10.59 2.70 -5.06
CA TYR A 75 -11.70 2.06 -4.37
C TYR A 75 -12.13 0.79 -5.08
N LYS A 76 -12.21 0.82 -6.42
CA LYS A 76 -12.47 -0.40 -7.20
C LYS A 76 -11.43 -1.49 -6.98
N TRP A 77 -10.15 -1.14 -6.86
CA TRP A 77 -9.11 -2.12 -6.54
C TRP A 77 -9.27 -2.65 -5.11
N PHE A 78 -9.44 -1.75 -4.14
CA PHE A 78 -9.55 -2.08 -2.72
C PHE A 78 -10.74 -2.99 -2.44
N ASP A 79 -11.91 -2.68 -3.00
CA ASP A 79 -13.14 -3.48 -2.87
C ASP A 79 -13.03 -4.84 -3.58
N SER A 80 -12.10 -4.97 -4.52
CA SER A 80 -11.84 -6.22 -5.25
C SER A 80 -10.73 -7.08 -4.65
N LEU A 81 -10.17 -6.66 -3.51
CA LEU A 81 -9.15 -7.45 -2.81
C LEU A 81 -9.73 -8.81 -2.40
N PRO A 82 -9.00 -9.91 -2.65
CA PRO A 82 -9.45 -11.24 -2.25
C PRO A 82 -9.50 -11.35 -0.73
N THR A 83 -10.41 -12.19 -0.24
CA THR A 83 -10.43 -12.54 1.19
C THR A 83 -9.19 -13.34 1.56
N ILE A 84 -8.88 -13.39 2.86
CA ILE A 84 -7.77 -14.18 3.38
C ILE A 84 -7.90 -15.68 3.04
N ASN A 85 -9.14 -16.17 2.92
CA ASN A 85 -9.42 -17.57 2.59
C ASN A 85 -9.16 -17.89 1.11
N GLU A 86 -9.27 -16.91 0.22
CA GLU A 86 -9.08 -17.03 -1.23
C GLU A 86 -7.61 -16.84 -1.64
N SER A 87 -6.87 -16.08 -0.86
CA SER A 87 -5.45 -15.81 -1.08
C SER A 87 -4.61 -17.08 -0.89
N ALA A 88 -3.66 -17.31 -1.80
CA ALA A 88 -2.59 -18.27 -1.56
C ALA A 88 -1.66 -17.75 -0.43
N GLU A 89 -0.61 -18.49 -0.13
CA GLU A 89 0.38 -18.09 0.86
C GLU A 89 0.89 -16.66 0.58
N TYR A 90 0.81 -15.81 1.59
CA TYR A 90 1.19 -14.40 1.49
C TYR A 90 2.72 -14.29 1.46
N SER A 91 3.26 -13.72 0.38
CA SER A 91 4.68 -13.40 0.28
C SER A 91 4.85 -11.88 0.29
N PRO A 92 5.42 -11.28 1.35
CA PRO A 92 5.65 -9.84 1.39
C PRO A 92 6.80 -9.42 0.46
N PRO A 93 6.92 -8.12 0.13
CA PRO A 93 8.12 -7.57 -0.47
C PRO A 93 9.38 -7.83 0.38
N SER A 94 10.55 -7.87 -0.27
CA SER A 94 11.82 -8.03 0.45
C SER A 94 12.11 -6.81 1.34
N ASN A 95 13.00 -6.95 2.32
CA ASN A 95 13.37 -5.82 3.18
C ASN A 95 14.01 -4.68 2.39
N ASP A 96 14.87 -4.99 1.40
CA ASP A 96 15.47 -3.98 0.51
C ASP A 96 14.42 -3.24 -0.31
N GLU A 97 13.41 -3.95 -0.82
CA GLU A 97 12.29 -3.37 -1.56
C GLU A 97 11.46 -2.44 -0.67
N LYS A 98 11.14 -2.87 0.56
CA LYS A 98 10.42 -2.06 1.55
C LYS A 98 11.19 -0.79 1.90
N GLU A 99 12.49 -0.91 2.20
CA GLU A 99 13.34 0.21 2.58
C GLU A 99 13.49 1.21 1.42
N PHE A 100 13.70 0.71 0.20
CA PHE A 100 13.79 1.54 -1.00
C PHE A 100 12.50 2.34 -1.26
N VAL A 101 11.34 1.68 -1.19
CA VAL A 101 10.04 2.35 -1.37
C VAL A 101 9.76 3.33 -0.24
N LYS A 102 10.02 2.96 1.03
CA LYS A 102 9.83 3.85 2.18
C LYS A 102 10.66 5.12 2.05
N LYS A 103 11.96 4.99 1.74
CA LYS A 103 12.86 6.12 1.53
C LYS A 103 12.37 7.04 0.42
N PHE A 104 11.89 6.46 -0.69
CA PHE A 104 11.32 7.26 -1.78
C PHE A 104 10.05 8.00 -1.34
N TYR A 105 9.13 7.32 -0.66
CA TYR A 105 7.87 7.90 -0.18
C TYR A 105 8.11 9.09 0.74
N LEU A 106 8.95 8.92 1.78
CA LEU A 106 9.28 9.97 2.73
C LEU A 106 9.99 11.15 2.06
N LYS A 107 10.87 10.90 1.10
CA LYS A 107 11.61 11.98 0.43
C LYS A 107 10.76 12.78 -0.55
N ASN A 108 9.84 12.14 -1.26
CA ASN A 108 9.20 12.73 -2.43
C ASN A 108 7.70 13.02 -2.26
N ILE A 109 7.00 12.25 -1.43
CA ILE A 109 5.54 12.28 -1.31
C ILE A 109 5.16 12.83 0.05
N PHE A 110 5.56 12.14 1.12
CA PHE A 110 5.34 12.57 2.49
C PHE A 110 6.45 13.52 2.91
N LYS A 111 6.44 14.71 2.29
CA LYS A 111 7.29 15.82 2.68
C LYS A 111 6.81 16.32 4.04
N ASN A 112 7.30 15.69 5.10
CA ASN A 112 7.27 16.26 6.44
C ASN A 112 8.12 17.53 6.49
#